data_AF-A0A3D3XW95-F1
#
_entry.id   AF-A0A3D3XW95-F1
#
_cell.length_a   1.000
_cell.length_b   1.000
_cell.length_c   1.000
_cell.angle_alpha   90.00
_cell.angle_beta   90.00
_cell.angle_gamma   90.00
#
_symmetry.space_group_name_H-M   'P 1'
#
loop_
_entity.id
_entity.type
_entity.pdbx_description
1 polymer ?
#
loop_
_entity_poly.entity_id
_entity_poly.type
_entity_poly.pdbx_seq_one_letter_code
_entity_poly.pdbx_strand_id
1 'polypeptide(L)'
;EASDVFAGAACMSMYLLSDVPATYTPTPVMEIHGTADRVVDYYEGKWNGAMKNFDNWRIRNGCSGEGEVVWREGRHELMRASGCTNGADVALLSVFEAGHLPYKGSSLDLNTSEIAWTFLKETALR
;
A
#
# COMPACT_ATOMS: atom_id res chain seq x y z
N GLU A 1 -16.99 -3.52 5.58
CA GLU A 1 -16.63 -2.40 4.68
C GLU A 1 -17.19 -1.13 5.31
N ALA A 2 -16.45 -0.02 5.19
CA ALA A 2 -16.73 1.25 5.86
C ALA A 2 -16.06 2.40 5.08
N SER A 3 -16.07 2.33 3.74
CA SER A 3 -15.46 3.37 2.88
C SER A 3 -16.19 4.71 2.97
N ASP A 4 -17.38 4.73 3.57
CA ASP A 4 -18.15 5.91 3.97
C ASP A 4 -17.67 6.55 5.28
N VAL A 5 -16.84 5.85 6.07
CA VAL A 5 -16.33 6.31 7.38
C VAL A 5 -14.85 6.68 7.32
N PHE A 6 -14.04 5.95 6.56
CA PHE A 6 -12.59 6.14 6.51
C PHE A 6 -12.14 6.86 5.24
N ALA A 7 -11.33 7.92 5.40
CA ALA A 7 -10.75 8.67 4.29
C ALA A 7 -9.59 7.93 3.57
N GLY A 8 -9.11 6.82 4.12
CA GLY A 8 -7.98 6.06 3.58
C GLY A 8 -7.54 4.93 4.51
N ALA A 9 -6.74 4.01 3.99
CA ALA A 9 -6.11 2.94 4.77
C ALA A 9 -4.62 2.81 4.43
N ALA A 10 -3.80 2.49 5.43
CA ALA A 10 -2.40 2.14 5.25
C ALA A 10 -2.11 0.85 6.03
N CYS A 11 -1.80 -0.22 5.32
CA CYS A 11 -1.61 -1.55 5.88
C CYS A 11 -0.13 -1.94 5.92
N MET A 12 0.27 -2.60 7.01
CA MET A 12 1.64 -3.06 7.22
C MET A 12 1.69 -4.58 7.02
N SER A 13 2.43 -5.01 6.00
CA SER A 13 2.82 -6.42 5.77
C SER A 13 1.67 -7.41 5.63
N MET A 14 0.49 -6.93 5.26
CA MET A 14 -0.64 -7.76 4.92
C MET A 14 -1.55 -7.02 3.96
N TYR A 15 -2.26 -7.81 3.16
CA TYR A 15 -3.12 -7.34 2.09
C TYR A 15 -4.53 -7.90 2.23
N LEU A 16 -5.38 -7.54 1.27
CA LEU A 16 -6.78 -7.96 1.21
C LEU A 16 -6.89 -9.50 1.15
N LEU A 17 -7.52 -10.11 2.17
CA LEU A 17 -7.73 -11.57 2.27
C LEU A 17 -9.15 -12.02 1.94
N SER A 18 -10.07 -11.08 1.72
CA SER A 18 -11.48 -11.34 1.50
C SER A 18 -11.99 -10.59 0.29
N ASP A 19 -13.13 -11.01 -0.24
CA ASP A 19 -13.79 -10.26 -1.29
C ASP A 19 -14.16 -8.85 -0.82
N VAL A 20 -13.96 -7.88 -1.72
CA VAL A 20 -14.45 -6.51 -1.51
C VAL A 20 -15.92 -6.49 -1.91
N PRO A 21 -16.83 -5.99 -1.04
CA PRO A 21 -18.25 -5.97 -1.35
C PRO A 21 -18.55 -5.01 -2.50
N ALA A 22 -19.66 -5.25 -3.21
CA ALA A 22 -20.10 -4.43 -4.34
C ALA A 22 -20.44 -2.97 -3.94
N THR A 23 -20.63 -2.71 -2.65
CA THR A 23 -20.89 -1.38 -2.08
C THR A 23 -19.63 -0.53 -1.90
N TYR A 24 -18.45 -1.12 -2.10
CA TYR A 24 -17.19 -0.40 -1.97
C TYR A 24 -17.13 0.84 -2.87
N THR A 25 -16.83 1.97 -2.26
CA THR A 25 -16.46 3.18 -2.98
C THR A 25 -14.94 3.33 -2.98
N PRO A 26 -14.30 3.72 -4.10
CA PRO A 26 -12.86 3.92 -4.15
C PRO A 26 -12.32 4.75 -2.98
N THR A 27 -11.45 4.13 -2.18
CA THR A 27 -10.79 4.71 -1.00
C THR A 27 -9.27 4.61 -1.19
N PRO A 28 -8.49 5.64 -0.84
CA PRO A 28 -7.03 5.59 -0.89
C PRO A 28 -6.48 4.42 -0.06
N VAL A 29 -5.57 3.63 -0.64
CA VAL A 29 -4.94 2.49 0.03
C VAL A 29 -3.43 2.54 -0.15
N MET A 30 -2.71 2.41 0.96
CA MET A 30 -1.27 2.18 0.96
C MET A 30 -0.95 0.82 1.56
N GLU A 31 -0.04 0.10 0.92
CA GLU A 31 0.59 -1.09 1.49
C GLU A 31 2.06 -0.78 1.79
N ILE A 32 2.56 -1.29 2.92
CA ILE A 32 3.97 -1.20 3.31
C ILE A 32 4.48 -2.62 3.54
N HIS A 33 5.46 -3.05 2.75
CA HIS A 33 5.84 -4.45 2.70
C HIS A 33 7.35 -4.66 2.65
N GLY A 34 7.84 -5.64 3.40
CA GLY A 34 9.22 -6.09 3.33
C GLY A 34 9.44 -7.00 2.13
N THR A 35 10.44 -6.71 1.27
CA THR A 35 10.74 -7.55 0.10
C THR A 35 11.30 -8.94 0.45
N ALA A 36 11.74 -9.13 1.70
CA ALA A 36 12.20 -10.41 2.25
C ALA A 36 11.21 -10.99 3.28
N ASP A 37 9.95 -10.55 3.26
CA ASP A 37 8.89 -11.15 4.07
C ASP A 37 8.68 -12.63 3.67
N ARG A 38 8.70 -13.52 4.67
CA ARG A 38 8.53 -14.97 4.54
C ARG A 38 7.24 -15.49 5.17
N VAL A 39 6.42 -14.58 5.71
CA VAL A 39 5.11 -14.87 6.29
C VAL A 39 4.03 -14.52 5.27
N VAL A 40 4.19 -13.35 4.63
CA VAL A 40 3.31 -12.84 3.59
C VAL A 40 4.16 -12.40 2.40
N ASP A 41 4.10 -13.13 1.29
CA ASP A 41 5.04 -12.96 0.18
C ASP A 41 4.90 -11.59 -0.53
N TYR A 42 6.02 -11.00 -0.94
CA TYR A 42 6.06 -9.73 -1.65
C TYR A 42 5.62 -9.83 -3.13
N TYR A 43 6.04 -10.89 -3.83
CA TYR A 43 5.74 -11.09 -5.25
C TYR A 43 4.48 -11.96 -5.43
N GLU A 44 4.65 -13.26 -5.31
CA GLU A 44 3.60 -14.26 -5.39
C GLU A 44 3.94 -15.36 -4.39
N GLY A 45 2.91 -15.97 -3.81
CA GLY A 45 3.10 -17.07 -2.88
C GLY A 45 1.78 -17.71 -2.54
N LYS A 46 1.52 -17.93 -1.24
CA LYS A 46 0.25 -18.58 -0.81
C LYS A 46 -0.99 -17.78 -1.22
N TRP A 47 -0.85 -16.46 -1.31
CA TRP A 47 -1.89 -15.52 -1.70
C TRP A 47 -1.33 -14.55 -2.75
N ASN A 48 -2.16 -13.60 -3.20
CA ASN A 48 -1.69 -12.49 -4.03
C ASN A 48 -0.64 -11.70 -3.25
N GLY A 49 0.63 -11.77 -3.64
CA GLY A 49 1.68 -11.02 -2.95
C GLY A 49 1.47 -9.50 -3.03
N ALA A 50 2.25 -8.74 -2.29
CA ALA A 50 2.13 -7.27 -2.18
C ALA A 50 2.02 -6.57 -3.55
N MET A 51 2.85 -6.97 -4.52
CA MET A 51 2.79 -6.43 -5.89
C MET A 51 1.44 -6.67 -6.57
N LYS A 52 0.86 -7.86 -6.40
CA LYS A 52 -0.45 -8.18 -6.98
C LYS A 52 -1.59 -7.51 -6.21
N ASN A 53 -1.46 -7.36 -4.89
CA ASN A 53 -2.41 -6.60 -4.09
C ASN A 53 -2.46 -5.12 -4.51
N PHE A 54 -1.30 -4.49 -4.72
CA PHE A 54 -1.23 -3.13 -5.28
C PHE A 54 -1.99 -3.00 -6.59
N ASP A 55 -1.74 -3.91 -7.55
CA ASP A 55 -2.42 -3.90 -8.85
C ASP A 55 -3.94 -4.11 -8.71
N ASN A 56 -4.35 -5.00 -7.82
CA ASN A 56 -5.77 -5.23 -7.55
C ASN A 56 -6.46 -3.97 -6.99
N TRP A 57 -5.84 -3.25 -6.05
CA TRP A 57 -6.39 -2.00 -5.53
C TRP A 57 -6.39 -0.90 -6.58
N ARG A 58 -5.33 -0.78 -7.38
CA ARG A 58 -5.24 0.16 -8.50
C ARG A 58 -6.40 0.01 -9.48
N ILE A 59 -6.64 -1.22 -9.95
CA ILE A 59 -7.74 -1.54 -10.86
C ILE A 59 -9.08 -1.23 -10.19
N ARG A 60 -9.25 -1.63 -8.93
CA ARG A 60 -10.50 -1.46 -8.19
C ARG A 60 -10.83 0.00 -7.90
N ASN A 61 -9.82 0.85 -7.70
CA ASN A 61 -9.99 2.29 -7.55
C ASN A 61 -10.13 3.03 -8.88
N GLY A 62 -10.06 2.33 -10.02
CA GLY A 62 -10.22 2.91 -11.34
C GLY A 62 -9.10 3.87 -11.71
N CYS A 63 -7.87 3.58 -11.28
CA CYS A 63 -6.71 4.41 -11.61
C CYS A 63 -6.43 4.36 -13.12
N SER A 64 -6.22 5.54 -13.71
CA SER A 64 -5.88 5.68 -15.13
C SER A 64 -4.40 5.43 -15.43
N GLY A 65 -3.53 5.64 -14.45
CA GLY A 65 -2.10 5.35 -14.54
C GLY A 65 -1.73 3.92 -14.14
N GLU A 66 -0.60 3.46 -14.66
CA GLU A 66 0.13 2.32 -14.09
C GLU A 66 0.82 2.74 -12.78
N GLY A 67 1.38 1.77 -12.05
CA GLY A 67 2.21 2.07 -10.89
C GLY A 67 3.54 2.70 -11.31
N GLU A 68 3.86 3.87 -10.76
CA GLU A 68 5.11 4.58 -11.00
C GLU A 68 5.92 4.71 -9.71
N VAL A 69 7.24 4.54 -9.80
CA VAL A 69 8.14 4.78 -8.65
C VAL A 69 8.32 6.28 -8.49
N VAL A 70 7.64 6.87 -7.51
CA VAL A 70 7.63 8.32 -7.26
C VAL A 70 8.69 8.76 -6.24
N TRP A 71 9.21 7.81 -5.46
CA TRP A 71 10.29 8.05 -4.51
C TRP A 71 11.11 6.77 -4.33
N ARG A 72 12.43 6.92 -4.33
CA ARG A 72 13.38 5.82 -4.07
C ARG A 72 14.57 6.40 -3.34
N GLU A 73 14.85 5.90 -2.16
CA GLU A 73 15.97 6.36 -1.34
C GLU A 73 16.52 5.20 -0.49
N GLY A 74 17.85 5.03 -0.49
CA GLY A 74 18.50 3.97 0.27
C GLY A 74 17.87 2.59 0.02
N ARG A 75 17.28 2.02 1.08
CA ARG A 75 16.68 0.67 1.07
C ARG A 75 15.15 0.66 0.97
N HIS A 76 14.54 1.64 0.33
CA HIS A 76 13.10 1.60 0.07
C HIS A 76 12.70 2.33 -1.21
N GLU A 77 11.52 1.99 -1.71
CA GLU A 77 10.86 2.69 -2.81
C GLU A 77 9.35 2.80 -2.58
N LEU A 78 8.77 3.91 -3.04
CA LEU A 78 7.34 4.14 -3.06
C LEU A 78 6.86 4.11 -4.51
N MET A 79 6.07 3.08 -4.83
CA MET A 79 5.30 3.02 -6.05
C MET A 79 3.91 3.62 -5.80
N ARG A 80 3.42 4.46 -6.72
CA ARG A 80 2.10 5.10 -6.63
C ARG A 80 1.37 4.97 -7.95
N ALA A 81 0.09 4.61 -7.90
CA ALA A 81 -0.84 4.75 -9.01
C ALA A 81 -1.80 5.90 -8.70
N SER A 82 -1.91 6.83 -9.64
CA SER A 82 -2.68 8.07 -9.48
C SER A 82 -3.79 8.18 -10.53
N GLY A 83 -4.58 9.27 -10.43
CA GLY A 83 -5.70 9.50 -11.35
C GLY A 83 -6.80 8.47 -11.17
N CYS A 84 -7.00 8.04 -9.92
CA CYS A 84 -8.05 7.10 -9.51
C CYS A 84 -9.35 7.84 -9.22
N THR A 85 -10.45 7.09 -9.19
CA THR A 85 -11.79 7.62 -8.91
C THR A 85 -11.79 8.34 -7.56
N ASN A 86 -12.39 9.54 -7.51
CA ASN A 86 -12.48 10.37 -6.31
C ASN A 86 -11.12 10.64 -5.61
N GLY A 87 -10.02 10.65 -6.36
CA GLY A 87 -8.68 10.88 -5.79
C GLY A 87 -8.16 9.72 -4.94
N ALA A 88 -8.75 8.53 -5.05
CA ALA A 88 -8.41 7.32 -4.30
C ALA A 88 -7.11 6.66 -4.78
N ASP A 89 -6.01 7.41 -4.76
CA ASP A 89 -4.68 6.93 -5.16
C ASP A 89 -4.26 5.69 -4.35
N VAL A 90 -3.49 4.81 -4.99
CA VAL A 90 -2.98 3.58 -4.39
C VAL A 90 -1.46 3.64 -4.32
N ALA A 91 -0.88 3.19 -3.21
CA ALA A 91 0.56 3.21 -3.00
C ALA A 91 1.10 1.89 -2.45
N LEU A 92 2.34 1.54 -2.81
CA LEU A 92 3.11 0.45 -2.24
C LEU A 92 4.50 0.95 -1.85
N LEU A 93 4.79 0.98 -0.55
CA LEU A 93 6.13 1.19 -0.03
C LEU A 93 6.82 -0.17 0.12
N SER A 94 7.85 -0.40 -0.69
CA SER A 94 8.67 -1.59 -0.64
C SER A 94 9.91 -1.31 0.18
N VAL A 95 10.13 -2.08 1.24
CA VAL A 95 11.31 -1.96 2.10
C VAL A 95 12.27 -3.10 1.76
N PHE A 96 13.41 -2.76 1.14
CA PHE A 96 14.38 -3.72 0.66
C PHE A 96 15.01 -4.49 1.82
N GLU A 97 15.11 -5.82 1.66
CA GLU A 97 15.69 -6.76 2.64
C GLU A 97 14.94 -6.86 3.98
N ALA A 98 13.89 -6.07 4.20
CA ALA A 98 13.06 -6.17 5.40
C ALA A 98 12.13 -7.38 5.33
N GLY A 99 11.85 -7.98 6.50
CA GLY A 99 10.88 -9.07 6.66
C GLY A 99 9.47 -8.56 7.01
N HIS A 100 8.68 -9.40 7.67
CA HIS A 100 7.26 -9.19 7.96
C HIS A 100 6.91 -8.00 8.88
N LEU A 101 7.89 -7.43 9.58
CA LEU A 101 7.68 -6.34 10.51
C LEU A 101 8.49 -5.11 10.07
N PRO A 102 8.07 -4.40 9.00
CA PRO A 102 8.79 -3.27 8.43
C PRO A 102 8.56 -2.01 9.26
N TYR A 103 8.67 -2.10 10.59
CA TYR A 103 8.56 -0.98 11.51
C TYR A 103 9.96 -0.48 11.89
N LYS A 104 10.05 0.81 12.25
CA LYS A 104 11.29 1.37 12.78
C LYS A 104 11.76 0.57 13.99
N GLY A 105 13.04 0.19 14.01
CA GLY A 105 13.63 -0.60 15.07
C GLY A 105 15.13 -0.81 14.85
N SER A 106 15.74 -1.76 15.56
CA SER A 106 17.17 -2.03 15.48
C SER A 106 17.66 -2.45 14.08
N SER A 107 16.79 -3.05 13.27
CA SER A 107 17.10 -3.52 11.91
C SER A 107 16.70 -2.56 10.79
N LEU A 108 15.93 -1.51 11.10
CA LEU A 108 15.37 -0.58 10.13
C LEU A 108 15.25 0.83 10.73
N ASP A 109 16.01 1.79 10.21
CA ASP A 109 15.94 3.18 10.67
C ASP A 109 14.80 4.00 10.02
N LEU A 110 14.22 3.47 8.93
CA LEU A 110 13.09 4.06 8.22
C LEU A 110 11.83 4.07 9.09
N ASN A 111 11.23 5.25 9.29
CA ASN A 111 9.96 5.38 10.00
C ASN A 111 8.77 5.19 9.06
N THR A 112 8.47 3.94 8.77
CA THR A 112 7.34 3.55 7.90
C THR A 112 5.97 3.97 8.45
N SER A 113 5.81 4.07 9.77
CA SER A 113 4.59 4.60 10.38
C SER A 113 4.39 6.09 10.08
N GLU A 114 5.46 6.88 10.04
CA GLU A 114 5.37 8.29 9.65
C GLU A 114 5.07 8.44 8.15
N ILE A 115 5.60 7.55 7.31
CA ILE A 115 5.28 7.53 5.87
C ILE A 115 3.79 7.17 5.67
N ALA A 116 3.30 6.15 6.38
CA ALA A 116 1.88 5.78 6.39
C ALA A 116 0.99 6.97 6.81
N TRP A 117 1.38 7.65 7.88
CA TRP A 117 0.65 8.80 8.39
C TRP A 117 0.67 9.98 7.42
N THR A 118 1.79 10.20 6.73
CA THR A 118 1.92 11.24 5.71
C THR A 118 1.00 10.97 4.52
N PHE A 119 0.98 9.73 4.02
CA PHE A 119 0.03 9.31 2.98
C PHE A 119 -1.43 9.59 3.41
N LEU A 120 -1.83 9.16 4.61
CA LEU A 120 -3.20 9.36 5.10
C LEU A 120 -3.57 10.84 5.26
N LYS A 121 -2.64 11.70 5.68
CA LYS A 121 -2.86 13.15 5.76
C LYS A 121 -3.06 13.75 4.37
N GLU A 122 -2.24 13.37 3.39
CA GLU A 122 -2.36 13.87 2.01
C GLU A 122 -3.71 13.49 1.40
N THR A 123 -4.20 12.28 1.68
CA THR A 123 -5.44 11.78 1.09
C THR A 123 -6.69 12.33 1.77
N ALA A 124 -6.65 12.59 3.08
CA ALA A 124 -7.77 13.18 3.82
C ALA A 124 -8.01 14.67 3.49
N LEU A 125 -7.06 15.34 2.83
CA LEU A 125 -7.16 16.75 2.44
C LEU A 125 -7.65 16.96 1.00
N ARG A 126 -7.94 15.88 0.27
CA ARG A 126 -8.46 15.91 -1.11
C ARG A 126 -9.97 15.74 -1.11
#